data_AF-A0AA38PHI1-F1
#
_entry.id   AF-A0AA38PHI1-F1
#
_cell.length_a   1.000
_cell.length_b   1.000
_cell.length_c   1.000
_cell.angle_alpha   90.00
_cell.angle_beta   90.00
_cell.angle_gamma   90.00
#
_symmetry.space_group_name_H-M   'P 1'
#
loop_
_entity.id
_entity.type
_entity.pdbx_description
1 polymer ?
#
loop_
_entity_poly.entity_id
_entity_poly.type
_entity_poly.pdbx_seq_one_letter_code
_entity_poly.pdbx_strand_id
1 'polypeptide(L)'
;MNTFTIPARLARPAMVSETHAETKKRTIQLYREWYRAAPEMIALYSLNYSTQYVRHLLRQRFEANRHVTDLRAINVLLLKSRQEYQETMNAWKLPDQVMGILLKPIQAPQQKTFLEKFYTGRDEEAIRPAASGVV
;
A
#
# COMPACT_ATOMS: atom_id res chain seq x y z
N MET A 1 19.62 -17.80 -31.48
CA MET A 1 19.88 -18.40 -30.15
C MET A 1 18.73 -17.99 -29.25
N ASN A 2 17.95 -18.95 -28.75
CA ASN A 2 16.88 -18.67 -27.79
C ASN A 2 17.54 -18.47 -26.41
N THR A 3 17.78 -17.23 -26.00
CA THR A 3 18.37 -16.92 -24.70
C THR A 3 17.29 -17.03 -23.63
N PHE A 4 17.32 -18.12 -22.86
CA PHE A 4 16.44 -18.32 -21.71
C PHE A 4 16.97 -17.52 -20.51
N THR A 5 16.25 -16.48 -20.10
CA THR A 5 16.60 -15.65 -18.93
C THR A 5 15.80 -16.12 -17.72
N ILE A 6 16.50 -16.48 -16.63
CA ILE A 6 15.89 -16.93 -15.38
C ILE A 6 15.29 -15.70 -14.64
N PRO A 7 14.03 -15.76 -14.17
CA PRO A 7 13.41 -14.65 -13.48
C PRO A 7 13.96 -14.46 -12.05
N ALA A 8 13.88 -13.23 -11.55
CA ALA A 8 14.30 -12.90 -10.18
C ALA A 8 13.45 -13.61 -9.11
N ARG A 9 13.99 -13.75 -7.90
CA ARG A 9 13.29 -14.32 -6.75
C ARG A 9 11.95 -13.61 -6.53
N LEU A 10 10.89 -14.38 -6.26
CA LEU A 10 9.50 -13.94 -6.05
C LEU A 10 8.82 -13.32 -7.29
N ALA A 11 9.44 -13.35 -8.47
CA ALA A 11 8.80 -12.90 -9.70
C ALA A 11 7.55 -13.75 -10.01
N ARG A 12 6.51 -13.09 -10.49
CA ARG A 12 5.29 -13.74 -11.01
C ARG A 12 4.94 -13.14 -12.36
N PRO A 13 4.37 -13.93 -13.29
CA PRO A 13 3.88 -13.39 -14.55
C PRO A 13 2.80 -12.35 -14.28
N ALA A 14 2.82 -11.27 -15.06
CA ALA A 14 1.75 -10.29 -15.03
C ALA A 14 0.47 -10.96 -15.54
N MET A 15 -0.59 -10.85 -14.75
CA MET A 15 -1.87 -11.50 -15.04
C MET A 15 -2.98 -10.50 -14.79
N VAL A 16 -3.90 -10.38 -15.74
CA VAL A 16 -5.11 -9.56 -15.63
C VAL A 16 -6.26 -10.47 -15.25
N SER A 17 -6.99 -10.09 -14.19
CA SER A 17 -8.19 -10.81 -13.77
C SER A 17 -9.40 -10.23 -14.50
N GLU A 18 -10.29 -11.09 -14.97
CA GLU A 18 -11.49 -10.69 -15.71
C GLU A 18 -12.71 -10.50 -14.81
N THR A 19 -12.71 -11.12 -13.62
CA THR A 19 -13.85 -11.10 -12.69
C THR A 19 -13.47 -10.56 -11.31
N HIS A 20 -14.39 -9.87 -10.63
CA HIS A 20 -14.20 -9.38 -9.26
C HIS A 20 -13.94 -10.50 -8.23
N ALA A 21 -14.54 -11.67 -8.43
CA ALA A 21 -14.31 -12.83 -7.57
C ALA A 21 -12.83 -13.27 -7.61
N GLU A 22 -12.20 -13.20 -8.78
CA GLU A 22 -10.80 -13.54 -8.97
C GLU A 22 -9.88 -12.47 -8.38
N THR A 23 -10.15 -11.19 -8.64
CA THR A 23 -9.36 -10.11 -8.01
C THR A 23 -9.44 -10.19 -6.49
N LYS A 24 -10.61 -10.45 -5.91
CA LYS A 24 -10.77 -10.65 -4.46
C LYS A 24 -9.89 -11.78 -3.92
N LYS A 25 -9.87 -12.95 -4.59
CA LYS A 25 -8.99 -14.07 -4.21
C LYS A 25 -7.52 -13.66 -4.25
N ARG A 26 -7.10 -12.97 -5.32
CA ARG A 26 -5.72 -12.50 -5.50
C ARG A 26 -5.31 -11.44 -4.49
N THR A 27 -6.20 -10.50 -4.17
CA THR A 27 -5.97 -9.48 -3.13
C THR A 27 -5.80 -10.12 -1.76
N ILE A 28 -6.65 -11.07 -1.40
CA ILE A 28 -6.53 -11.79 -0.11
C ILE A 28 -5.23 -12.59 -0.05
N GLN A 29 -4.86 -13.28 -1.14
CA GLN A 29 -3.59 -14.00 -1.22
C GLN A 29 -2.41 -13.04 -1.01
N LEU A 30 -2.38 -11.91 -1.74
CA LEU A 30 -1.32 -10.91 -1.64
C LEU A 30 -1.23 -10.30 -0.24
N TYR A 31 -2.38 -10.01 0.39
CA TYR A 31 -2.43 -9.53 1.76
C TYR A 31 -1.83 -10.55 2.75
N ARG A 32 -2.12 -11.84 2.57
CA ARG A 32 -1.55 -12.92 3.41
C ARG A 32 -0.04 -13.06 3.22
N GLU A 33 0.46 -12.87 2.00
CA GLU A 33 1.89 -12.85 1.70
C GLU A 33 2.58 -11.70 2.45
N TRP A 34 2.05 -10.48 2.35
CA TRP A 34 2.52 -9.31 3.11
C TRP A 34 2.48 -9.52 4.63
N TYR A 35 1.38 -10.08 5.15
CA TYR A 35 1.21 -10.30 6.59
C TYR A 35 2.26 -11.27 7.16
N ARG A 36 2.63 -12.30 6.39
CA ARG A 36 3.65 -13.29 6.75
C ARG A 36 5.07 -12.76 6.60
N ALA A 37 5.30 -11.89 5.62
CA ALA A 37 6.58 -11.26 5.35
C ALA A 37 6.96 -10.15 6.35
N ALA A 38 6.00 -9.60 7.10
CA ALA A 38 6.24 -8.52 8.06
C ALA A 38 7.44 -8.74 9.04
N PRO A 39 7.59 -9.88 9.73
CA PRO A 39 8.77 -10.12 10.58
C PRO A 39 10.09 -10.19 9.80
N GLU A 40 10.09 -10.81 8.61
CA GLU A 40 11.27 -10.88 7.74
C GLU A 40 11.70 -9.47 7.29
N MET A 41 10.74 -8.62 6.93
CA MET A 41 10.99 -7.22 6.57
C MET A 41 11.66 -6.43 7.69
N ILE A 42 11.20 -6.62 8.93
CA ILE A 42 11.78 -5.93 10.10
C ILE A 42 13.24 -6.34 10.30
N ALA A 43 13.53 -7.65 10.17
CA ALA A 43 14.89 -8.16 10.29
C ALA A 43 15.79 -7.67 9.14
N LEU A 44 15.28 -7.72 7.90
CA LEU A 44 16.04 -7.34 6.70
C LEU A 44 16.43 -5.86 6.71
N TYR A 45 15.55 -4.98 7.20
CA TYR A 45 15.76 -3.54 7.23
C TYR A 45 16.13 -2.97 8.61
N SER A 46 16.30 -3.82 9.62
CA SER A 46 16.59 -3.43 11.01
C SER A 46 15.64 -2.34 11.54
N LEU A 47 14.33 -2.52 11.29
CA LEU A 47 13.32 -1.51 11.65
C LEU A 47 13.02 -1.51 13.15
N ASN A 48 12.92 -0.32 13.74
CA ASN A 48 12.56 -0.13 15.17
C ASN A 48 11.04 -0.19 15.41
N TYR A 49 10.33 -1.11 14.75
CA TYR A 49 8.88 -1.27 14.87
C TYR A 49 8.51 -2.70 15.28
N SER A 50 7.39 -2.83 16.00
CA SER A 50 6.83 -4.16 16.28
C SER A 50 6.21 -4.77 15.01
N THR A 51 6.23 -6.10 14.91
CA THR A 51 5.57 -6.82 13.81
C THR A 51 4.08 -6.51 13.70
N GLN A 52 3.41 -6.31 14.85
CA GLN A 52 2.00 -5.92 14.91
C GLN A 52 1.77 -4.54 14.28
N TYR A 53 2.65 -3.58 14.57
CA TYR A 53 2.55 -2.22 14.02
C TYR A 53 2.73 -2.22 12.49
N VAL A 54 3.73 -2.95 11.99
CA VAL A 54 3.94 -3.11 10.54
C VAL A 54 2.72 -3.75 9.87
N ARG A 55 2.14 -4.80 10.46
CA ARG A 55 0.93 -5.44 9.93
C ARG A 55 -0.28 -4.50 9.92
N HIS A 56 -0.41 -3.67 10.94
CA HIS A 56 -1.45 -2.65 11.01
C HIS A 56 -1.31 -1.62 9.86
N LEU A 57 -0.11 -1.10 9.63
CA LEU A 57 0.16 -0.16 8.54
C LEU A 57 -0.07 -0.78 7.16
N LEU A 58 0.36 -2.02 6.96
CA LEU A 58 0.08 -2.77 5.73
C LEU A 58 -1.44 -2.90 5.53
N ARG A 59 -2.19 -3.29 6.57
CA ARG A 59 -3.66 -3.34 6.51
C ARG A 59 -4.26 -1.99 6.12
N GLN A 60 -3.78 -0.91 6.72
CA GLN A 60 -4.27 0.44 6.44
C GLN A 60 -4.14 0.80 4.95
N ARG A 61 -3.05 0.40 4.30
CA ARG A 61 -2.84 0.59 2.85
C ARG A 61 -3.77 -0.23 1.97
N PHE A 62 -4.09 -1.46 2.36
CA PHE A 62 -5.09 -2.26 1.66
C PHE A 62 -6.49 -1.64 1.82
N GLU A 63 -6.84 -1.18 3.02
CA GLU A 63 -8.13 -0.52 3.30
C GLU A 63 -8.26 0.84 2.59
N ALA A 64 -7.17 1.59 2.40
CA ALA A 64 -7.19 2.85 1.66
C ALA A 64 -7.68 2.71 0.22
N ASN A 65 -7.52 1.53 -0.39
CA ASN A 65 -7.99 1.22 -1.75
C ASN A 65 -9.31 0.45 -1.76
N ARG A 66 -10.00 0.31 -0.63
CA ARG A 66 -11.22 -0.52 -0.50
C ARG A 66 -12.37 -0.05 -1.38
N HIS A 67 -12.47 1.25 -1.62
CA HIS A 67 -13.57 1.86 -2.37
C HIS A 67 -13.35 1.83 -3.89
N VAL A 68 -12.22 1.28 -4.37
CA VAL A 68 -11.95 1.16 -5.81
C VAL A 68 -12.82 0.05 -6.38
N THR A 69 -13.73 0.43 -7.28
CA THR A 69 -14.66 -0.50 -7.94
C THR A 69 -14.23 -0.90 -9.34
N ASP A 70 -13.45 -0.07 -10.04
CA ASP A 70 -12.98 -0.39 -11.40
C ASP A 70 -12.00 -1.57 -11.39
N LEU A 71 -12.34 -2.64 -12.13
CA LEU A 71 -11.55 -3.84 -12.27
C LEU A 71 -10.16 -3.57 -12.86
N ARG A 72 -10.04 -2.63 -13.81
CA ARG A 72 -8.76 -2.30 -14.45
C ARG A 72 -7.83 -1.62 -13.45
N ALA A 73 -8.35 -0.66 -12.68
CA ALA A 73 -7.63 -0.04 -11.59
C ALA A 73 -7.16 -1.08 -10.54
N ILE A 74 -8.03 -2.01 -10.13
CA ILE A 74 -7.68 -3.08 -9.17
C ILE A 74 -6.53 -3.95 -9.70
N ASN A 75 -6.57 -4.34 -10.97
CA ASN A 75 -5.50 -5.14 -11.57
C ASN A 75 -4.15 -4.41 -11.56
N VAL A 76 -4.15 -3.10 -11.86
CA VAL A 76 -2.95 -2.27 -11.78
C VAL A 76 -2.44 -2.15 -10.34
N LEU A 77 -3.33 -1.97 -9.37
CA LEU A 77 -2.97 -1.93 -7.94
C LEU A 77 -2.35 -3.25 -7.46
N LEU A 78 -2.92 -4.39 -7.87
CA LEU A 78 -2.38 -5.72 -7.58
C LEU A 78 -1.00 -5.92 -8.19
N LEU A 79 -0.80 -5.49 -9.44
CA LEU A 79 0.51 -5.57 -10.10
C LEU A 79 1.55 -4.72 -9.36
N LYS A 80 1.23 -3.45 -9.10
CA LYS A 80 2.12 -2.52 -8.36
C LYS A 80 2.47 -3.06 -6.98
N SER A 81 1.49 -3.57 -6.23
CA SER A 81 1.75 -4.12 -4.90
C SER A 81 2.60 -5.39 -4.94
N ARG A 82 2.52 -6.20 -6.01
CA ARG A 82 3.41 -7.35 -6.21
C ARG A 82 4.84 -6.94 -6.54
N GLN A 83 5.02 -5.91 -7.37
CA GLN A 83 6.34 -5.34 -7.65
C GLN A 83 6.96 -4.78 -6.36
N GLU A 84 6.19 -4.00 -5.60
CA GLU A 84 6.61 -3.47 -4.30
C GLU A 84 7.02 -4.59 -3.32
N TYR A 85 6.26 -5.69 -3.28
CA TYR A 85 6.58 -6.85 -2.44
C TYR A 85 7.91 -7.50 -2.85
N GLN A 86 8.12 -7.69 -4.15
CA GLN A 86 9.35 -8.26 -4.68
C GLN A 86 10.56 -7.37 -4.39
N GLU A 87 10.45 -6.07 -4.64
CA GLU A 87 11.50 -5.08 -4.36
C GLU A 87 11.86 -5.05 -2.87
N THR A 88 10.87 -5.11 -1.99
CA THR A 88 11.07 -5.05 -0.54
C THR A 88 11.70 -6.34 -0.01
N MET A 89 11.19 -7.50 -0.40
CA MET A 89 11.70 -8.78 0.09
C MET A 89 13.09 -9.09 -0.46
N ASN A 90 13.41 -8.64 -1.67
CA ASN A 90 14.73 -8.84 -2.28
C ASN A 90 15.77 -7.77 -1.87
N ALA A 91 15.45 -6.91 -0.90
CA ALA A 91 16.34 -5.85 -0.45
C ALA A 91 16.75 -4.86 -1.57
N TRP A 92 15.89 -4.62 -2.56
CA TRP A 92 16.16 -3.65 -3.63
C TRP A 92 15.84 -2.22 -3.19
N LYS A 93 14.94 -2.05 -2.22
CA LYS A 93 14.64 -0.75 -1.59
C LYS A 93 15.62 -0.43 -0.47
N LEU A 94 15.77 0.85 -0.17
CA LEU A 94 16.45 1.35 1.02
C LEU A 94 15.49 1.40 2.23
N PRO A 95 15.99 1.33 3.48
CA PRO A 95 15.18 1.47 4.69
C PRO A 95 14.30 2.72 4.69
N ASP A 96 14.83 3.86 4.22
CA ASP A 96 14.08 5.12 4.16
C ASP A 96 12.90 5.09 3.19
N GLN A 97 13.02 4.36 2.09
CA GLN A 97 11.91 4.16 1.15
C GLN A 97 10.84 3.27 1.77
N VAL A 98 11.25 2.23 2.50
CA VAL A 98 10.31 1.37 3.24
C VAL A 98 9.59 2.18 4.33
N MET A 99 10.31 2.99 5.10
CA MET A 99 9.69 3.79 6.17
C MET A 99 8.84 4.95 5.63
N GLY A 100 9.39 5.74 4.71
CA GLY A 100 8.79 6.98 4.20
C GLY A 100 7.71 6.77 3.15
N ILE A 101 7.73 5.64 2.45
CA ILE A 101 6.68 5.25 1.51
C ILE A 101 5.89 4.12 2.15
N LEU A 102 6.43 2.89 2.21
CA LEU A 102 5.67 1.67 2.53
C LEU A 102 4.97 1.70 3.89
N LEU A 103 5.63 2.21 4.93
CA LEU A 103 5.16 2.21 6.31
C LEU A 103 4.70 3.60 6.78
N LYS A 104 4.54 4.55 5.85
CA LYS A 104 3.99 5.86 6.19
C LYS A 104 2.55 5.69 6.70
N PRO A 105 2.24 6.08 7.95
CA PRO A 105 0.89 5.98 8.47
C PRO A 105 -0.04 6.86 7.65
N ILE A 106 -1.16 6.29 7.21
CA ILE A 106 -2.21 7.04 6.52
C ILE A 106 -3.01 7.76 7.61
N GLN A 107 -2.50 8.89 8.06
CA GLN A 107 -3.23 9.70 9.02
C GLN A 107 -4.49 10.25 8.34
N ALA A 108 -5.64 10.07 8.99
CA ALA A 108 -6.80 10.88 8.63
C ALA A 108 -6.38 12.34 8.80
N PRO A 109 -6.67 13.21 7.82
CA PRO A 109 -6.39 14.63 7.98
C PRO A 109 -7.02 15.09 9.29
N GLN A 110 -6.27 15.83 10.10
CA GLN A 110 -6.85 16.47 11.27
C GLN A 110 -8.05 17.30 10.79
N GLN A 111 -9.22 17.02 11.34
CA GLN A 111 -10.43 17.77 11.02
C GLN A 111 -10.28 19.17 11.62
N LYS A 112 -9.62 20.05 10.88
CA LYS A 112 -9.50 21.45 11.26
C LYS A 112 -10.82 22.15 11.03
N THR A 113 -11.21 22.98 11.99
CA THR A 113 -12.39 23.83 11.83
C THR A 113 -12.19 24.81 10.68
N PHE A 114 -13.29 25.34 10.14
CA PHE A 114 -13.22 26.37 9.11
C PHE A 114 -12.33 27.56 9.53
N LEU A 115 -12.48 28.02 10.78
CA LEU A 115 -11.74 29.17 11.32
C LEU A 115 -10.23 28.87 11.42
N GLU A 116 -9.88 27.65 11.86
CA GLU A 116 -8.49 27.20 11.93
C GLU A 116 -7.85 27.12 10.54
N LYS A 117 -8.58 26.58 9.54
CA LYS A 117 -8.13 26.60 8.14
C LYS A 117 -7.92 28.03 7.64
N PHE A 118 -8.87 28.92 7.91
CA PHE A 118 -8.82 30.33 7.52
C PHE A 118 -7.58 31.03 8.09
N TYR A 119 -7.28 30.86 9.38
CA TYR A 119 -6.08 31.45 10.00
C TYR A 119 -4.77 30.87 9.49
N THR A 120 -4.74 29.59 9.08
CA THR A 120 -3.51 28.98 8.55
C THR A 120 -3.17 29.40 7.12
N GLY A 121 -4.09 30.04 6.38
CA GLY A 121 -3.84 30.59 5.05
C GLY A 121 -3.39 29.58 3.99
N ARG A 122 -3.65 28.28 4.18
CA ARG A 122 -3.25 27.22 3.24
C ARG A 122 -4.41 26.86 2.30
N ASP A 123 -4.30 27.28 1.05
CA ASP A 123 -5.28 26.99 -0.01
C ASP A 123 -5.44 25.48 -0.31
N GLU A 124 -4.43 24.65 -0.03
CA GLU A 124 -4.46 23.21 -0.27
C GLU A 124 -5.53 22.46 0.56
N GLU A 125 -5.95 23.03 1.71
CA GLU A 125 -6.97 22.44 2.59
C GLU A 125 -8.40 22.92 2.29
N ALA A 126 -8.56 23.89 1.36
CA ALA A 126 -9.84 24.52 1.02
C ALA A 126 -10.77 23.61 0.19
N ILE A 127 -10.20 22.68 -0.59
CA ILE A 127 -10.96 21.77 -1.47
C ILE A 127 -11.76 20.73 -0.65
N ARG A 128 -11.36 20.47 0.61
CA ARG A 128 -12.03 19.48 1.47
C ARG A 128 -13.09 20.18 2.33
N PRO A 129 -14.38 19.81 2.20
CA PRO A 129 -15.44 20.40 3.01
C PRO A 129 -15.12 20.21 4.50
N ALA A 130 -15.23 21.30 5.28
CA ALA A 130 -14.95 21.28 6.72
C ALA A 130 -16.01 20.47 7.50
N ALA A 131 -17.21 20.33 6.95
CA ALA A 131 -18.24 19.44 7.46
C ALA A 131 -18.16 18.10 6.72
N SER A 132 -17.78 17.02 7.42
CA SER A 132 -18.16 15.68 6.98
C SER A 132 -19.65 15.57 7.23
N GLY A 133 -20.49 15.68 6.20
CA GLY A 133 -21.95 15.54 6.28
C GLY A 133 -22.43 14.12 6.62
N VAL A 134 -21.70 13.41 7.49
CA VAL A 134 -22.09 12.12 8.04
C VAL A 134 -22.92 12.43 9.28
N VAL A 135 -24.24 12.30 9.13
CA VAL A 135 -25.18 12.09 10.25
C VAL A 135 -25.07 10.64 10.69
#